data_AF-A0A3M1HB18-F1
#
_entry.id   AF-A0A3M1HB18-F1
#
_cell.length_a   1.000
_cell.length_b   1.000
_cell.length_c   1.000
_cell.angle_alpha   90.00
_cell.angle_beta   90.00
_cell.angle_gamma   90.00
#
_symmetry.space_group_name_H-M   'P 1'
#
loop_
_entity.id
_entity.type
_entity.pdbx_description
1 polymer ?
#
loop_
_entity_poly.entity_id
_entity_poly.type
_entity_poly.pdbx_seq_one_letter_code
_entity_poly.pdbx_strand_id
1 'polypeptide(L)'
;MAYIQYVSCSEIWTFASNKVWFLKKLLGIPPVYGKGIKRHEAVFSDSALNELEERERDNVLSVREMLKKIGDVEEERGFKKNESYSLMGKADGISNSIPIEVKFYRSSKADKLQAASYALLYGTDKAWLVTPYSVEEVYPSEHMAELMFTIDAIKSFKKISKEDILSLLEEVEKSKK
;
A
#
# COMPACT_ATOMS: atom_id res chain seq x y z
N MET A 1 -6.39 -22.84 20.03
CA MET A 1 -6.64 -22.17 18.74
C MET A 1 -5.37 -21.45 18.32
N ALA A 2 -4.88 -21.67 17.10
CA ALA A 2 -3.76 -20.87 16.59
C ALA A 2 -4.25 -19.43 16.34
N TYR A 3 -3.55 -18.43 16.86
CA TYR A 3 -3.84 -17.03 16.56
C TYR A 3 -3.62 -16.80 15.06
N ILE A 4 -4.67 -16.42 14.32
CA ILE A 4 -4.54 -16.03 12.92
C ILE A 4 -3.73 -14.72 12.87
N GLN A 5 -2.53 -14.81 12.29
CA GLN A 5 -1.67 -13.66 12.12
C GLN A 5 -2.03 -12.92 10.83
N TYR A 6 -2.67 -11.76 10.98
CA TYR A 6 -3.09 -10.93 9.86
C TYR A 6 -1.92 -10.14 9.25
N VAL A 7 -1.97 -9.96 7.94
CA VAL A 7 -1.11 -9.09 7.14
C VAL A 7 -1.97 -7.96 6.59
N SER A 8 -1.56 -6.71 6.81
CA SER A 8 -2.26 -5.58 6.23
C SER A 8 -1.91 -5.38 4.75
N CYS A 9 -2.87 -4.93 3.95
CA CYS A 9 -2.62 -4.58 2.55
C CYS A 9 -1.47 -3.56 2.41
N SER A 10 -1.34 -2.62 3.34
CA SER A 10 -0.22 -1.67 3.37
C SER A 10 1.13 -2.29 3.76
N GLU A 11 1.14 -3.39 4.53
CA GLU A 11 2.38 -4.15 4.81
C GLU A 11 2.87 -4.86 3.55
N ILE A 12 1.97 -5.39 2.71
CA ILE A 12 2.31 -5.97 1.40
C ILE A 12 3.04 -4.93 0.55
N TRP A 13 2.48 -3.72 0.43
CA TRP A 13 3.13 -2.63 -0.27
C TRP A 13 4.50 -2.29 0.32
N THR A 14 4.57 -2.14 1.65
CA THR A 14 5.81 -1.75 2.34
C THR A 14 6.91 -2.80 2.11
N PHE A 15 6.58 -4.08 2.23
CA PHE A 15 7.52 -5.18 2.01
C PHE A 15 7.99 -5.26 0.56
N ALA A 16 7.06 -5.18 -0.40
CA ALA A 16 7.37 -5.27 -1.82
C ALA A 16 8.18 -4.08 -2.32
N SER A 17 7.93 -2.87 -1.81
CA SER A 17 8.64 -1.65 -2.21
C SER A 17 9.98 -1.48 -1.50
N ASN A 18 10.06 -1.79 -0.21
CA ASN A 18 11.26 -1.54 0.59
C ASN A 18 11.32 -2.45 1.84
N LYS A 19 12.01 -3.58 1.71
CA LYS A 19 12.18 -4.57 2.79
C LYS A 19 12.85 -3.99 4.03
N VAL A 20 13.86 -3.13 3.87
CA VAL A 20 14.53 -2.47 5.01
C VAL A 20 13.54 -1.61 5.78
N TRP A 21 12.72 -0.86 5.07
CA TRP A 21 11.70 -0.01 5.68
C TRP A 21 10.61 -0.83 6.39
N PHE A 22 10.20 -1.95 5.80
CA PHE A 22 9.30 -2.90 6.45
C PHE A 22 9.87 -3.42 7.79
N LEU A 23 11.14 -3.86 7.81
CA LEU A 23 11.79 -4.32 9.04
C LEU A 23 11.86 -3.22 10.12
N LYS A 24 12.19 -1.97 9.71
CA LYS A 24 12.18 -0.82 10.63
C LYS A 24 10.79 -0.56 11.22
N LYS A 25 9.72 -0.69 10.43
CA LYS A 25 8.34 -0.61 10.93
C LYS A 25 8.01 -1.69 11.96
N LEU A 26 8.45 -2.93 11.76
CA LEU A 26 8.23 -4.02 12.73
C LEU A 26 8.88 -3.73 14.09
N LEU A 27 10.02 -3.05 14.08
CA LEU A 27 10.71 -2.60 15.29
C LEU A 27 10.11 -1.34 15.93
N GLY A 28 9.09 -0.74 15.31
CA GLY A 28 8.53 0.55 15.74
C GLY A 28 9.51 1.72 15.53
N ILE A 29 10.53 1.55 14.68
CA ILE A 29 11.49 2.61 14.38
C ILE A 29 10.82 3.57 13.38
N PRO A 30 10.57 4.83 13.76
CA PRO A 30 10.01 5.80 12.84
C PRO A 30 10.99 5.99 11.66
N PRO A 31 10.49 6.28 10.45
CA PRO A 31 11.40 6.59 9.37
C PRO A 31 12.16 7.85 9.75
N VAL A 32 13.46 7.85 9.50
CA VAL A 32 14.23 9.08 9.53
C VAL A 32 13.83 9.84 8.27
N TYR A 33 12.76 10.64 8.38
CA TYR A 33 12.38 11.60 7.36
C TYR A 33 13.49 12.66 7.35
N GLY A 34 14.51 12.51 6.50
CA GLY A 34 15.32 13.65 6.11
C GLY A 34 14.36 14.71 5.57
N LYS A 35 14.21 15.84 6.29
CA LYS A 35 13.34 17.00 5.99
C LYS A 35 12.45 16.79 4.76
N GLY A 36 11.32 16.09 4.95
CA GLY A 36 10.61 15.59 3.79
C GLY A 36 9.35 14.81 4.09
N ILE A 37 8.28 15.57 4.28
CA ILE A 37 6.91 15.25 3.87
C ILE A 37 6.09 14.34 4.81
N LYS A 38 5.19 14.98 5.59
CA LYS A 38 3.84 14.46 5.87
C LYS A 38 3.11 14.29 4.53
N ARG A 39 3.31 13.13 3.85
CA ARG A 39 3.08 12.90 2.40
C ARG A 39 1.68 13.06 1.84
N HIS A 40 0.65 13.23 2.65
CA HIS A 40 -0.69 13.45 2.09
C HIS A 40 -1.12 14.90 2.15
N GLU A 41 -0.80 15.69 3.18
CA GLU A 41 -1.12 17.12 3.19
C GLU A 41 -0.05 17.98 2.52
N ALA A 42 1.23 17.63 2.64
CA ALA A 42 2.33 18.43 2.11
C ALA A 42 2.61 18.22 0.61
N VAL A 43 2.05 17.17 -0.02
CA VAL A 43 2.05 17.04 -1.50
C VAL A 43 1.02 18.00 -2.13
N PHE A 44 0.02 18.43 -1.36
CA PHE A 44 -1.04 19.33 -1.83
C PHE A 44 -1.01 20.72 -1.18
N SER A 45 -0.01 21.04 -0.36
CA SER A 45 0.26 22.43 0.00
C SER A 45 0.76 23.12 -1.27
N ASP A 46 0.08 24.20 -1.68
CA ASP A 46 0.14 24.83 -3.01
C ASP A 46 1.52 25.02 -3.64
N SER A 47 2.62 25.00 -2.88
CA SER A 47 3.98 25.05 -3.42
C SER A 47 4.43 23.79 -4.16
N ALA A 48 4.00 22.58 -3.75
CA ALA A 48 4.46 21.32 -4.36
C ALA A 48 3.80 21.05 -5.74
N LEU A 49 2.58 21.56 -5.96
CA LEU A 49 1.89 21.47 -7.24
C LEU A 49 2.41 22.49 -8.27
N ASN A 50 3.12 23.55 -7.83
CA ASN A 50 3.65 24.58 -8.71
C ASN A 50 4.92 24.13 -9.46
N GLU A 51 5.59 23.06 -9.01
CA GLU A 51 6.79 22.51 -9.65
C GLU A 51 6.48 21.41 -10.68
N LEU A 52 5.22 20.98 -10.77
CA LEU A 52 4.76 20.02 -11.78
C LEU A 52 4.43 20.74 -13.09
N GLU A 53 4.60 20.05 -14.21
CA GLU A 53 4.06 20.54 -15.48
C GLU A 53 2.54 20.73 -15.37
N GLU A 54 2.00 21.75 -16.03
CA GLU A 54 0.59 22.15 -15.95
C GLU A 54 -0.36 20.97 -16.22
N ARG A 55 -0.01 20.12 -17.21
CA ARG A 55 -0.75 18.89 -17.54
C ARG A 55 -0.76 17.86 -16.42
N GLU A 56 0.35 17.71 -15.70
CA GLU A 56 0.44 16.78 -14.57
C GLU A 56 -0.36 17.30 -13.37
N ARG A 57 -0.33 18.62 -13.15
CA ARG A 57 -1.13 19.29 -12.11
C ARG A 57 -2.63 19.10 -12.33
N ASP A 58 -3.12 19.35 -13.55
CA ASP A 58 -4.54 19.17 -13.89
C ASP A 58 -5.00 17.72 -13.68
N ASN A 59 -4.15 16.75 -14.03
CA ASN A 59 -4.42 15.33 -13.80
C ASN A 59 -4.46 14.95 -12.31
N VAL A 60 -3.57 15.52 -11.49
CA VAL A 60 -3.60 15.31 -10.03
C VAL A 60 -4.87 15.88 -9.42
N LEU A 61 -5.30 17.07 -9.87
CA LEU A 61 -6.55 17.69 -9.42
C LEU A 61 -7.78 16.86 -9.84
N SER A 62 -7.79 16.31 -11.05
CA SER A 62 -8.91 15.48 -11.53
C SER A 62 -9.05 14.18 -10.74
N VAL A 63 -7.96 13.49 -10.40
CA VAL A 63 -7.97 12.32 -9.52
C VAL A 63 -8.51 12.69 -8.13
N ARG A 64 -8.17 13.87 -7.60
CA ARG A 64 -8.72 14.37 -6.32
C ARG A 64 -10.22 14.59 -6.40
N GLU A 65 -10.74 15.12 -7.50
CA GLU A 65 -12.18 15.27 -7.69
C GLU A 65 -12.89 13.93 -7.85
N MET A 66 -12.27 12.96 -8.54
CA MET A 66 -12.76 11.58 -8.59
C MET A 66 -12.83 10.97 -7.19
N LEU A 67 -11.80 11.15 -6.37
CA LEU A 67 -11.79 10.71 -4.96
C LEU A 67 -12.93 11.30 -4.15
N LYS A 68 -13.26 12.59 -4.36
CA LYS A 68 -14.42 13.23 -3.71
C LYS A 68 -15.75 12.61 -4.16
N LYS A 69 -15.88 12.18 -5.41
CA LYS A 69 -17.11 11.53 -5.93
C LYS A 69 -17.24 10.07 -5.49
N ILE A 70 -16.12 9.35 -5.41
CA ILE A 70 -16.04 8.03 -4.74
C ILE A 70 -16.34 8.19 -3.24
N GLY A 71 -16.13 9.40 -2.71
CA GLY A 71 -16.53 9.95 -1.40
C GLY A 71 -17.89 9.52 -0.88
N ASP A 72 -18.90 9.56 -1.75
CA ASP A 72 -20.32 9.55 -1.37
C ASP A 72 -20.93 8.14 -1.28
N VAL A 73 -20.15 7.08 -1.51
CA VAL A 73 -20.57 5.68 -1.29
C VAL A 73 -20.15 5.28 0.12
N GLU A 74 -20.86 5.79 1.14
CA GLU A 74 -20.45 5.69 2.55
C GLU A 74 -20.60 4.30 3.20
N GLU A 75 -21.18 3.29 2.54
CA GLU A 75 -21.51 2.04 3.25
C GLU A 75 -20.37 1.01 3.39
N GLU A 76 -19.26 1.10 2.63
CA GLU A 76 -18.26 0.01 2.60
C GLU A 76 -16.83 0.37 3.08
N ARG A 77 -16.59 1.61 3.52
CA ARG A 77 -15.24 2.12 3.88
C ARG A 77 -14.67 1.58 5.19
N GLY A 78 -15.33 0.60 5.81
CA GLY A 78 -14.90 -0.01 7.06
C GLY A 78 -13.59 -0.77 6.93
N PHE A 79 -12.86 -0.87 8.04
CA PHE A 79 -11.74 -1.78 8.15
C PHE A 79 -12.26 -3.23 8.01
N LYS A 80 -11.75 -3.98 7.03
CA LYS A 80 -12.16 -5.38 6.77
C LYS A 80 -11.04 -6.36 7.14
N LYS A 81 -11.43 -7.61 7.41
CA LYS A 81 -10.55 -8.77 7.59
C LYS A 81 -11.05 -9.92 6.72
N ASN A 82 -10.14 -10.66 6.09
CA ASN A 82 -10.44 -11.89 5.37
C ASN A 82 -9.62 -13.02 5.99
N GLU A 83 -10.29 -13.99 6.59
CA GLU A 83 -9.63 -15.10 7.29
C GLU A 83 -8.90 -16.05 6.34
N SER A 84 -9.51 -16.37 5.19
CA SER A 84 -8.96 -17.29 4.18
C SER A 84 -7.57 -16.88 3.71
N TYR A 85 -7.35 -15.59 3.48
CA TYR A 85 -6.04 -15.05 3.07
C TYR A 85 -5.25 -14.43 4.23
N SER A 86 -5.84 -14.37 5.43
CA SER A 86 -5.31 -13.65 6.59
C SER A 86 -4.97 -12.18 6.28
N LEU A 87 -5.81 -11.51 5.49
CA LEU A 87 -5.63 -10.12 5.08
C LEU A 87 -6.45 -9.17 5.94
N MET A 88 -5.98 -7.94 6.08
CA MET A 88 -6.75 -6.86 6.71
C MET A 88 -6.42 -5.49 6.10
N GLY A 89 -7.33 -4.54 6.21
CA GLY A 89 -7.07 -3.19 5.73
C GLY A 89 -8.32 -2.40 5.42
N LYS A 90 -8.09 -1.20 4.87
CA LYS A 90 -9.12 -0.29 4.37
C LYS A 90 -8.65 0.29 3.04
N ALA A 91 -9.41 0.04 1.98
CA ALA A 91 -9.16 0.65 0.67
C ALA A 91 -9.37 2.18 0.72
N ASP A 92 -8.72 2.92 -0.18
CA ASP A 92 -8.88 4.38 -0.27
C ASP A 92 -10.32 4.75 -0.69
N GLY A 93 -10.92 3.94 -1.55
CA GLY A 93 -12.30 4.09 -2.00
C GLY A 93 -12.90 2.77 -2.45
N ILE A 94 -14.22 2.76 -2.66
CA ILE A 94 -14.97 1.61 -3.17
C ILE A 94 -16.05 2.17 -4.11
N SER A 95 -16.22 1.54 -5.26
CA SER A 95 -17.25 1.91 -6.23
C SER A 95 -17.81 0.63 -6.86
N ASN A 96 -19.13 0.47 -6.86
CA ASN A 96 -19.81 -0.76 -7.29
C ASN A 96 -19.19 -2.01 -6.63
N SER A 97 -18.91 -1.92 -5.33
CA SER A 97 -18.20 -2.93 -4.52
C SER A 97 -16.76 -3.27 -4.96
N ILE A 98 -16.22 -2.63 -6.00
CA ILE A 98 -14.83 -2.78 -6.43
C ILE A 98 -13.94 -1.85 -5.60
N PRO A 99 -12.90 -2.35 -4.91
CA PRO A 99 -11.98 -1.53 -4.15
C PRO A 99 -11.08 -0.70 -5.06
N ILE A 100 -10.74 0.49 -4.59
CA ILE A 100 -9.93 1.49 -5.30
C ILE A 100 -8.72 1.83 -4.43
N GLU A 101 -7.53 1.75 -5.01
CA GLU A 101 -6.28 2.23 -4.45
C GLU A 101 -5.82 3.44 -5.26
N VAL A 102 -5.45 4.54 -4.58
CA VAL A 102 -5.03 5.77 -5.25
C VAL A 102 -3.59 6.11 -4.94
N LYS A 103 -2.80 6.34 -5.99
CA LYS A 103 -1.40 6.75 -5.90
C LYS A 103 -1.21 8.07 -6.63
N PHE A 104 -0.35 8.94 -6.10
CA PHE A 104 -0.04 10.24 -6.69
C PHE A 104 1.26 10.24 -7.49
N TYR A 105 1.61 9.08 -8.06
CA TYR A 105 2.80 8.84 -8.86
C TYR A 105 2.52 7.69 -9.83
N ARG A 106 3.46 7.41 -10.76
CA ARG A 106 3.32 6.30 -11.70
C ARG A 106 3.24 4.97 -10.97
N SER A 107 2.33 4.10 -11.42
CA SER A 107 2.12 2.79 -10.80
C SER A 107 3.40 1.95 -10.78
N SER A 108 3.63 1.28 -9.66
CA SER A 108 4.69 0.30 -9.48
C SER A 108 4.11 -1.09 -9.22
N LYS A 109 4.97 -2.10 -9.30
CA LYS A 109 4.59 -3.48 -8.97
C LYS A 109 4.04 -3.61 -7.53
N ALA A 110 4.62 -2.88 -6.58
CA ALA A 110 4.16 -2.88 -5.18
C ALA A 110 2.75 -2.30 -5.04
N ASP A 111 2.41 -1.28 -5.83
CA ASP A 111 1.06 -0.69 -5.85
C ASP A 111 0.04 -1.70 -6.40
N LYS A 112 0.41 -2.43 -7.45
CA LYS A 112 -0.43 -3.51 -8.00
C LYS A 112 -0.65 -4.64 -6.98
N LEU A 113 0.39 -5.06 -6.26
CA LEU A 113 0.22 -6.05 -5.19
C LEU A 113 -0.69 -5.52 -4.07
N GLN A 114 -0.59 -4.25 -3.71
CA GLN A 114 -1.50 -3.66 -2.73
C GLN A 114 -2.96 -3.67 -3.24
N ALA A 115 -3.20 -3.19 -4.45
CA ALA A 115 -4.54 -3.17 -5.06
C ALA A 115 -5.12 -4.58 -5.19
N ALA A 116 -4.34 -5.54 -5.69
CA ALA A 116 -4.74 -6.94 -5.77
C ALA A 116 -5.09 -7.54 -4.40
N SER A 117 -4.35 -7.18 -3.35
CA SER A 117 -4.67 -7.62 -1.99
C SER A 117 -5.99 -7.05 -1.48
N TYR A 118 -6.37 -5.84 -1.90
CA TYR A 118 -7.70 -5.29 -1.60
C TYR A 118 -8.80 -6.04 -2.33
N ALA A 119 -8.62 -6.38 -3.60
CA ALA A 119 -9.62 -7.21 -4.30
C ALA A 119 -9.86 -8.55 -3.58
N LEU A 120 -8.80 -9.24 -3.11
CA LEU A 120 -8.96 -10.44 -2.27
C LEU A 120 -9.65 -10.15 -0.93
N LEU A 121 -9.30 -9.04 -0.27
CA LEU A 121 -9.89 -8.64 1.02
C LEU A 121 -11.40 -8.39 0.89
N TYR A 122 -11.82 -7.76 -0.20
CA TYR A 122 -13.22 -7.39 -0.46
C TYR A 122 -14.00 -8.47 -1.22
N GLY A 123 -13.34 -9.57 -1.64
CA GLY A 123 -13.99 -10.67 -2.33
C GLY A 123 -14.40 -10.34 -3.77
N THR A 124 -13.66 -9.44 -4.43
CA THR A 124 -13.88 -9.05 -5.82
C THR A 124 -12.86 -9.69 -6.77
N ASP A 125 -13.19 -9.72 -8.06
CA ASP A 125 -12.32 -10.21 -9.13
C ASP A 125 -11.21 -9.22 -9.49
N LYS A 126 -11.40 -7.94 -9.20
CA LYS A 126 -10.43 -6.87 -9.46
C LYS A 126 -10.47 -5.74 -8.44
N ALA A 127 -9.43 -4.92 -8.49
CA ALA A 127 -9.36 -3.59 -7.89
C ALA A 127 -9.00 -2.56 -8.96
N TRP A 128 -9.35 -1.29 -8.73
CA TRP A 128 -8.85 -0.20 -9.56
C TRP A 128 -7.64 0.46 -8.90
N LEU A 129 -6.54 0.52 -9.64
CA LEU A 129 -5.37 1.33 -9.28
C LEU A 129 -5.44 2.63 -10.07
N VAL A 130 -5.72 3.72 -9.35
CA VAL A 130 -5.87 5.05 -9.95
C VAL A 130 -4.62 5.87 -9.68
N THR A 131 -4.06 6.42 -10.74
CA THR A 131 -2.95 7.39 -10.71
C THR A 131 -3.31 8.63 -11.54
N PRO A 132 -2.57 9.74 -11.41
CA PRO A 132 -2.71 10.87 -12.33
C PRO A 132 -2.49 10.50 -13.81
N TYR A 133 -1.89 9.35 -14.10
CA TYR A 133 -1.48 8.98 -15.45
C TYR A 133 -2.35 7.86 -16.06
N SER A 134 -3.05 7.10 -15.23
CA SER A 134 -3.77 5.90 -15.66
C SER A 134 -4.82 5.46 -14.64
N VAL A 135 -5.84 4.77 -15.14
CA VAL A 135 -6.70 3.90 -14.34
C VAL A 135 -6.42 2.48 -14.81
N GLU A 136 -5.89 1.65 -13.92
CA GLU A 136 -5.54 0.26 -14.21
C GLU A 136 -6.48 -0.68 -13.48
N GLU A 137 -6.97 -1.70 -14.18
CA GLU A 137 -7.63 -2.83 -13.55
C GLU A 137 -6.56 -3.81 -13.08
N VAL A 138 -6.62 -4.19 -11.80
CA VAL A 138 -5.67 -5.10 -11.18
C VAL A 138 -6.40 -6.35 -10.73
N TYR A 139 -6.05 -7.48 -11.34
CA TYR A 139 -6.66 -8.78 -11.07
C TYR A 139 -5.79 -9.59 -10.10
N PRO A 140 -6.32 -10.08 -8.96
CA PRO A 140 -5.56 -10.92 -8.04
C PRO A 140 -5.02 -12.20 -8.66
N SER A 141 -5.72 -12.76 -9.64
CA SER A 141 -5.29 -13.95 -10.36
C SER A 141 -3.93 -13.80 -11.04
N GLU A 142 -3.61 -12.59 -11.52
CA GLU A 142 -2.33 -12.29 -12.18
C GLU A 142 -1.18 -12.12 -11.17
N HIS A 143 -1.50 -11.88 -9.91
CA HIS A 143 -0.55 -11.56 -8.84
C HIS A 143 -0.51 -12.61 -7.72
N MET A 144 -1.35 -13.65 -7.79
CA MET A 144 -1.64 -14.56 -6.69
C MET A 144 -0.37 -15.22 -6.12
N ALA A 145 0.51 -15.73 -6.97
CA ALA A 145 1.74 -16.39 -6.54
C ALA A 145 2.64 -15.46 -5.71
N GLU A 146 2.83 -14.22 -6.18
CA GLU A 146 3.66 -13.23 -5.52
C GLU A 146 3.01 -12.67 -4.26
N LEU A 147 1.68 -12.51 -4.26
CA LEU A 147 0.91 -12.12 -3.08
C LEU A 147 1.06 -13.14 -1.97
N MET A 148 0.85 -14.43 -2.26
CA MET A 148 0.95 -15.48 -1.26
C MET A 148 2.38 -15.60 -0.71
N PHE A 149 3.38 -15.56 -1.59
CA PHE A 149 4.79 -15.48 -1.16
C PHE A 149 5.05 -14.29 -0.23
N THR A 150 4.53 -13.10 -0.58
CA THR A 150 4.72 -11.88 0.22
C THR A 150 4.03 -11.98 1.57
N ILE A 151 2.81 -12.50 1.62
CA ILE A 151 2.04 -12.71 2.86
C ILE A 151 2.78 -13.68 3.78
N ASP A 152 3.28 -14.79 3.25
CA ASP A 152 4.00 -15.80 4.04
C ASP A 152 5.35 -15.28 4.55
N ALA A 153 6.07 -14.51 3.73
CA ALA A 153 7.28 -13.84 4.15
C ALA A 153 7.01 -12.85 5.29
N ILE A 154 6.00 -11.98 5.16
CA ILE A 154 5.62 -11.02 6.20
C ILE A 154 5.24 -11.74 7.50
N LYS A 155 4.40 -12.78 7.43
CA LYS A 155 4.02 -13.59 8.60
C LYS A 155 5.26 -14.20 9.28
N SER A 156 6.22 -14.68 8.49
CA SER A 156 7.47 -15.21 9.01
C SER A 156 8.27 -14.13 9.73
N PHE A 157 8.46 -12.94 9.15
CA PHE A 157 9.15 -11.83 9.80
C PHE A 157 8.50 -11.37 11.09
N LYS A 158 7.17 -11.38 11.17
CA LYS A 158 6.45 -11.04 12.41
C LYS A 158 6.64 -12.04 13.56
N LYS A 159 7.19 -13.23 13.29
CA LYS A 159 7.51 -14.24 14.31
C LYS A 159 8.97 -14.17 14.78
N ILE A 160 9.81 -13.43 14.06
CA ILE A 160 11.23 -13.27 14.38
C ILE A 160 11.37 -12.33 15.59
N SER A 161 12.39 -12.58 16.44
CA SER A 161 12.68 -11.73 17.58
C SER A 161 13.15 -10.34 17.15
N LYS A 162 13.05 -9.34 18.04
CA LYS A 162 13.52 -7.99 17.72
C LYS A 162 15.03 -7.96 17.51
N GLU A 163 15.74 -8.74 18.30
CA GLU A 163 17.20 -8.89 18.30
C GLU A 163 17.68 -9.43 16.94
N ASP A 164 17.02 -10.46 16.43
CA ASP A 164 17.33 -11.02 15.11
C ASP A 164 17.05 -10.03 13.97
N ILE A 165 15.95 -9.26 14.05
CA ILE A 165 15.65 -8.21 13.05
C ILE A 165 16.70 -7.10 13.08
N LEU A 166 17.17 -6.70 14.26
CA LEU A 166 18.26 -5.73 14.40
C LEU A 166 19.56 -6.26 13.78
N SER A 167 19.91 -7.52 14.05
CA SER A 167 21.10 -8.14 13.44
C SER A 167 21.03 -8.17 11.92
N LEU A 168 19.86 -8.50 11.35
CA LEU A 168 19.64 -8.49 9.90
C LEU A 168 19.82 -7.07 9.32
N LEU A 169 19.34 -6.04 10.01
CA LEU A 169 19.50 -4.66 9.57
C LEU A 169 20.97 -4.22 9.57
N GLU A 170 21.74 -4.61 10.60
CA GLU A 170 23.18 -4.32 10.66
C GLU A 170 23.96 -4.99 9.52
N GLU A 171 23.64 -6.23 9.16
CA GLU A 171 24.25 -6.93 8.03
C GLU A 171 24.01 -6.21 6.70
N VAL A 172 22.77 -5.76 6.48
CA VAL A 172 22.41 -4.99 5.28
C VAL A 172 23.12 -3.63 5.22
N GLU A 173 23.37 -2.99 6.37
CA GLU A 173 24.13 -1.74 6.41
C GLU A 173 25.63 -1.97 6.16
N LYS A 174 26.19 -3.07 6.66
CA LYS A 174 27.58 -3.46 6.39
C LYS A 174 27.81 -3.77 4.92
N SER A 175 26.86 -4.41 4.23
CA SER A 175 27.00 -4.77 2.82
C SER A 175 26.94 -3.58 1.83
N LYS A 176 26.64 -2.37 2.32
CA LYS A 176 26.58 -1.14 1.51
C LYS A 176 27.86 -0.30 1.57
N LYS A 177 28.81 -0.67 2.44
CA LYS A 177 30.12 -0.04 2.56
C LYS A 177 31.15 -0.83 1.77
#